data_AF-A0A4U9HXH5-F1
#
_entry.id   AF-A0A4U9HXH5-F1
#
_cell.length_a   1.000
_cell.length_b   1.000
_cell.length_c   1.000
_cell.angle_alpha   90.00
_cell.angle_beta   90.00
_cell.angle_gamma   90.00
#
_symmetry.space_group_name_H-M   'P 1'
#
loop_
_entity.id
_entity.type
_entity.pdbx_description
1 polymer ?
#
loop_
_entity_poly.entity_id
_entity_poly.type
_entity_poly.pdbx_seq_one_letter_code
_entity_poly.pdbx_strand_id
1 'polypeptide(L)'
;MTNLGAADLQQRVKGGEAISELVLDGLDLRNCDLSGGIFQEVSLNGADLRGANLHEAVFTECELNDVQADGAQLTQTVFNQCAMANLRAANTALRECVFNDCELTASDFSDGQLDTTQFMRCKLQQSRFSRSALDRSTFFETPLDKAQFTECRLQMTTFYGIDLRAVELDGASFERVVFFECDQRNKSYVRQQFTGCQFTDNRLDEADFSGAQLTQCNFKGASLQRANLRQVDARQALFMEADLSGAQCQGSQFDQAIMVNALLSGADFSQSRLFQSILQQAVAVATRFRFCDLTYSDFSGSDLRQADFTDVRFSRTRFHRARQDGAHIPNRKGMLEYDEELLAAEAWSAQRQSRG
;
A
#
# COMPACT_ATOMS: atom_id res chain seq x y z
N MET A 1 3.60 -11.13 48.26
CA MET A 1 2.72 -10.22 47.52
C MET A 1 2.76 -8.87 48.19
N THR A 2 3.73 -8.04 47.82
CA THR A 2 3.68 -6.61 48.11
C THR A 2 2.49 -6.06 47.34
N ASN A 3 1.46 -5.62 48.05
CA ASN A 3 0.26 -5.04 47.46
C ASN A 3 0.60 -3.61 47.03
N LEU A 4 1.30 -3.47 45.90
CA LEU A 4 1.69 -2.18 45.35
C LEU A 4 0.46 -1.51 44.77
N GLY A 5 0.01 -0.41 45.38
CA GLY A 5 -1.13 0.35 44.85
C GLY A 5 -0.73 1.27 43.69
N ALA A 6 -1.73 1.81 42.99
CA ALA A 6 -1.53 2.77 41.90
C ALA A 6 -0.70 4.01 42.31
N ALA A 7 -0.92 4.51 43.53
CA ALA A 7 -0.17 5.64 44.07
C ALA A 7 1.31 5.31 44.31
N ASP A 8 1.59 4.12 44.85
CA ASP A 8 2.96 3.67 45.08
C ASP A 8 3.70 3.45 43.75
N LEU A 9 3.03 2.84 42.76
CA LEU A 9 3.58 2.67 41.42
C LEU A 9 3.93 4.01 40.78
N GLN A 10 3.01 4.96 40.83
CA GLN A 10 3.21 6.30 40.30
C GLN A 10 4.38 7.03 40.99
N GLN A 11 4.53 6.88 42.30
CA GLN A 11 5.66 7.46 43.02
C GLN A 11 7.00 6.86 42.57
N ARG A 12 7.07 5.53 42.38
CA ARG A 12 8.30 4.87 41.89
C ARG A 12 8.67 5.32 40.48
N VAL A 13 7.69 5.40 39.57
CA VAL A 13 7.89 5.95 38.22
C VAL A 13 8.42 7.39 38.28
N LYS A 14 7.81 8.25 39.11
CA LYS A 14 8.28 9.64 39.31
C LYS A 14 9.66 9.73 39.97
N GLY A 15 10.04 8.72 40.75
CA GLY A 15 11.37 8.56 41.31
C GLY A 15 12.43 8.13 40.30
N GLY A 16 12.04 7.77 39.07
CA GLY A 16 12.93 7.22 38.05
C GLY A 16 13.33 5.77 38.32
N GLU A 17 12.60 5.08 39.18
CA GLU A 17 12.83 3.66 39.46
C GLU A 17 12.29 2.80 38.31
N ALA A 18 13.10 1.85 37.83
CA ALA A 18 12.61 0.82 36.94
C ALA A 18 11.69 -0.13 37.72
N ILE A 19 10.51 -0.40 37.15
CA ILE A 19 9.54 -1.33 37.69
C ILE A 19 9.78 -2.69 37.05
N SER A 20 10.22 -3.66 37.84
CA SER A 20 10.67 -4.95 37.32
C SER A 20 10.04 -6.13 38.06
N GLU A 21 9.66 -7.17 37.31
CA GLU A 21 9.23 -8.49 37.84
C GLU A 21 8.03 -8.43 38.82
N LEU A 22 7.15 -7.45 38.64
CA LEU A 22 5.96 -7.29 39.48
C LEU A 22 4.72 -7.85 38.79
N VAL A 23 3.81 -8.41 39.60
CA VAL A 23 2.46 -8.79 39.17
C VAL A 23 1.48 -7.73 39.68
N LEU A 24 0.93 -6.95 38.76
CA LEU A 24 0.04 -5.80 38.96
C LEU A 24 -1.27 -5.98 38.18
N ASP A 25 -1.69 -7.22 37.96
CA ASP A 25 -2.89 -7.58 37.20
C ASP A 25 -4.15 -6.94 37.78
N GLY A 26 -5.02 -6.48 36.88
CA GLY A 26 -6.31 -5.87 37.22
C GLY A 26 -6.20 -4.53 37.96
N LEU A 27 -5.01 -3.95 38.08
CA LEU A 27 -4.80 -2.71 38.80
C LEU A 27 -5.52 -1.54 38.11
N ASP A 28 -6.23 -0.75 38.89
CA ASP A 28 -6.87 0.49 38.44
C ASP A 28 -5.82 1.60 38.37
N LEU A 29 -5.41 1.92 37.15
CA LEU A 29 -4.41 2.94 36.82
C LEU A 29 -5.03 4.12 36.06
N ARG A 30 -6.35 4.29 36.13
CA ARG A 30 -7.05 5.35 35.41
C ARG A 30 -6.51 6.72 35.78
N ASN A 31 -6.26 7.53 34.77
CA ASN A 31 -5.69 8.88 34.91
C ASN A 31 -4.37 8.95 35.70
N CYS A 32 -3.70 7.82 35.94
CA CYS A 32 -2.39 7.83 36.57
C CYS A 32 -1.34 8.41 35.63
N ASP A 33 -0.39 9.13 36.21
CA ASP A 33 0.72 9.71 35.48
C ASP A 33 1.93 8.78 35.54
N LEU A 34 2.08 7.97 34.50
CA LEU A 34 3.13 6.95 34.36
C LEU A 34 4.16 7.35 33.28
N SER A 35 4.23 8.64 32.93
CA SER A 35 5.14 9.13 31.89
C SER A 35 6.61 8.89 32.26
N GLY A 36 7.43 8.52 31.29
CA GLY A 36 8.83 8.16 31.47
C GLY A 36 9.06 6.87 32.27
N GLY A 37 7.98 6.15 32.63
CA GLY A 37 8.08 4.90 33.37
C GLY A 37 8.79 3.82 32.57
N ILE A 38 9.68 3.07 33.22
CA ILE A 38 10.38 1.93 32.64
C ILE A 38 9.83 0.67 33.31
N PHE A 39 9.17 -0.17 32.52
CA PHE A 39 8.58 -1.43 32.95
C PHE A 39 9.30 -2.59 32.27
N GLN A 40 9.80 -3.54 33.06
CA GLN A 40 10.48 -4.73 32.56
C GLN A 40 9.89 -5.99 33.21
N GLU A 41 9.42 -6.95 32.40
CA GLU A 41 8.90 -8.22 32.92
C GLU A 41 7.77 -8.02 33.95
N VAL A 42 6.96 -6.97 33.76
CA VAL A 42 5.82 -6.63 34.62
C VAL A 42 4.56 -7.23 34.02
N SER A 43 3.76 -7.89 34.85
CA SER A 43 2.42 -8.34 34.49
C SER A 43 1.40 -7.28 34.91
N LEU A 44 0.63 -6.79 33.95
CA LEU A 44 -0.41 -5.77 34.04
C LEU A 44 -1.67 -6.29 33.32
N ASN A 45 -1.88 -7.60 33.30
CA ASN A 45 -3.00 -8.21 32.59
C ASN A 45 -4.33 -7.66 33.16
N GLY A 46 -5.23 -7.23 32.28
CA GLY A 46 -6.52 -6.66 32.65
C GLY A 46 -6.47 -5.33 33.39
N ALA A 47 -5.31 -4.65 33.45
CA ALA A 47 -5.20 -3.35 34.07
C ALA A 47 -6.03 -2.28 33.33
N ASP A 48 -6.51 -1.29 34.08
CA ASP A 48 -7.31 -0.19 33.56
C ASP A 48 -6.46 1.08 33.47
N LEU A 49 -5.96 1.37 32.27
CA LEU A 49 -5.13 2.53 31.93
C LEU A 49 -5.94 3.64 31.25
N ARG A 50 -7.27 3.64 31.34
CA ARG A 50 -8.07 4.68 30.67
C ARG A 50 -7.71 6.07 31.19
N GLY A 51 -7.40 6.97 30.26
CA GLY A 51 -6.94 8.33 30.57
C GLY A 51 -5.54 8.44 31.20
N ALA A 52 -4.83 7.33 31.42
CA ALA A 52 -3.49 7.35 31.99
C ALA A 52 -2.51 8.07 31.06
N ASN A 53 -1.51 8.74 31.63
CA ASN A 53 -0.42 9.33 30.88
C ASN A 53 0.73 8.33 30.75
N LEU A 54 1.04 7.91 29.53
CA LEU A 54 2.10 6.96 29.20
C LEU A 54 3.16 7.59 28.30
N HIS A 55 3.21 8.92 28.26
CA HIS A 55 4.19 9.66 27.46
C HIS A 55 5.62 9.21 27.78
N GLU A 56 6.40 8.86 26.75
CA GLU A 56 7.78 8.35 26.89
C GLU A 56 7.95 7.11 27.80
N ALA A 57 6.87 6.42 28.14
CA ALA A 57 6.96 5.18 28.90
C ALA A 57 7.52 4.05 28.00
N VAL A 58 8.30 3.16 28.60
CA VAL A 58 8.92 2.01 27.93
C VAL A 58 8.51 0.73 28.64
N PHE A 59 7.95 -0.20 27.87
CA PHE A 59 7.58 -1.54 28.32
C PHE A 59 8.45 -2.55 27.58
N THR A 60 9.13 -3.41 28.33
CA THR A 60 9.97 -4.48 27.78
C THR A 60 9.55 -5.80 28.40
N GLU A 61 9.24 -6.79 27.56
CA GLU A 61 8.88 -8.15 27.99
C GLU A 61 7.72 -8.18 29.01
N CYS A 62 6.79 -7.22 28.90
CA CYS A 62 5.64 -7.10 29.82
C CYS A 62 4.42 -7.88 29.31
N GLU A 63 3.56 -8.27 30.24
CA GLU A 63 2.25 -8.85 29.94
C GLU A 63 1.17 -7.78 30.18
N LEU A 64 0.44 -7.44 29.12
CA LEU A 64 -0.55 -6.36 29.05
C LEU A 64 -1.81 -6.88 28.33
N ASN A 65 -2.13 -8.16 28.48
CA ASN A 65 -3.31 -8.75 27.84
C ASN A 65 -4.58 -8.16 28.46
N ASP A 66 -5.62 -7.99 27.65
CA ASP A 66 -6.94 -7.49 28.08
C ASP A 66 -6.92 -6.10 28.75
N VAL A 67 -5.86 -5.32 28.53
CA VAL A 67 -5.72 -3.95 29.06
C VAL A 67 -6.70 -2.98 28.41
N GLN A 68 -7.27 -2.09 29.22
CA GLN A 68 -8.11 -0.98 28.75
C GLN A 68 -7.30 0.32 28.73
N ALA A 69 -7.08 0.89 27.56
CA ALA A 69 -6.29 2.08 27.30
C ALA A 69 -7.07 3.13 26.48
N ASP A 70 -8.40 3.05 26.45
CA ASP A 70 -9.25 4.07 25.83
C ASP A 70 -8.95 5.46 26.42
N GLY A 71 -8.60 6.41 25.56
CA GLY A 71 -8.25 7.78 25.95
C GLY A 71 -6.93 7.94 26.71
N ALA A 72 -6.10 6.90 26.82
CA ALA A 72 -4.75 7.03 27.38
C ALA A 72 -3.88 7.96 26.51
N GLN A 73 -2.92 8.66 27.12
CA GLN A 73 -1.98 9.51 26.39
C GLN A 73 -0.77 8.67 25.98
N LEU A 74 -0.79 8.17 24.75
CA LEU A 74 0.28 7.38 24.14
C LEU A 74 1.06 8.27 23.17
N THR A 75 2.11 8.92 23.69
CA THR A 75 3.02 9.75 22.88
C THR A 75 4.45 9.31 23.14
N GLN A 76 5.16 8.89 22.09
CA GLN A 76 6.54 8.38 22.19
C GLN A 76 6.68 7.18 23.15
N THR A 77 5.60 6.43 23.33
CA THR A 77 5.58 5.21 24.14
C THR A 77 6.14 4.03 23.34
N VAL A 78 7.01 3.23 23.96
CA VAL A 78 7.67 2.08 23.32
C VAL A 78 7.27 0.78 24.02
N PHE A 79 6.88 -0.21 23.22
CA PHE A 79 6.61 -1.58 23.64
C PHE A 79 7.57 -2.51 22.92
N ASN A 80 8.35 -3.29 23.66
CA ASN A 80 9.28 -4.26 23.13
C ASN A 80 8.91 -5.65 23.65
N GLN A 81 8.66 -6.60 22.75
CA GLN A 81 8.42 -8.01 23.09
C GLN A 81 7.30 -8.21 24.13
N CYS A 82 6.28 -7.37 24.09
CA CYS A 82 5.17 -7.43 25.04
C CYS A 82 4.04 -8.33 24.53
N ALA A 83 3.41 -9.07 25.44
CA ALA A 83 2.15 -9.78 25.19
C ALA A 83 0.99 -8.83 25.47
N MET A 84 0.22 -8.46 24.45
CA MET A 84 -0.79 -7.38 24.51
C MET A 84 -2.07 -7.79 23.77
N ALA A 85 -2.46 -9.06 23.85
CA ALA A 85 -3.65 -9.56 23.18
C ALA A 85 -4.91 -8.89 23.74
N ASN A 86 -5.91 -8.65 22.89
CA ASN A 86 -7.17 -7.99 23.23
C ASN A 86 -7.01 -6.58 23.85
N LEU A 87 -5.91 -5.87 23.57
CA LEU A 87 -5.74 -4.48 23.99
C LEU A 87 -6.90 -3.63 23.48
N ARG A 88 -7.53 -2.84 24.35
CA ARG A 88 -8.56 -1.87 23.97
C ARG A 88 -7.99 -0.47 23.98
N ALA A 89 -7.74 0.09 22.81
CA ALA A 89 -7.24 1.45 22.60
C ALA A 89 -8.10 2.19 21.57
N ALA A 90 -9.42 1.92 21.58
CA ALA A 90 -10.34 2.61 20.70
C ALA A 90 -10.46 4.08 21.10
N ASN A 91 -10.67 4.96 20.13
CA ASN A 91 -10.74 6.41 20.34
C ASN A 91 -9.47 7.00 21.01
N THR A 92 -8.33 6.34 20.86
CA THR A 92 -7.05 6.78 21.44
C THR A 92 -6.14 7.37 20.36
N ALA A 93 -5.38 8.41 20.75
CA ALA A 93 -4.31 8.95 19.92
C ALA A 93 -2.99 8.25 20.26
N LEU A 94 -2.39 7.61 19.27
CA LEU A 94 -1.05 7.04 19.33
C LEU A 94 -0.15 7.93 18.47
N ARG A 95 0.79 8.62 19.11
CA ARG A 95 1.71 9.54 18.42
C ARG A 95 3.13 9.08 18.63
N GLU A 96 3.85 8.81 17.54
CA GLU A 96 5.25 8.38 17.59
C GLU A 96 5.46 7.12 18.46
N CYS A 97 4.42 6.28 18.59
CA CYS A 97 4.51 5.03 19.35
C CYS A 97 5.24 3.96 18.54
N VAL A 98 5.98 3.09 19.24
CA VAL A 98 6.72 1.99 18.62
C VAL A 98 6.35 0.68 19.31
N PHE A 99 5.89 -0.29 18.52
CA PHE A 99 5.65 -1.66 18.95
C PHE A 99 6.65 -2.55 18.20
N ASN A 100 7.57 -3.17 18.93
CA ASN A 100 8.56 -4.10 18.40
C ASN A 100 8.26 -5.50 18.90
N ASP A 101 8.08 -6.43 17.96
CA ASP A 101 7.96 -7.86 18.25
C ASP A 101 6.85 -8.17 19.29
N CYS A 102 5.76 -7.40 19.28
CA CYS A 102 4.64 -7.51 20.23
C CYS A 102 3.52 -8.42 19.72
N GLU A 103 2.78 -9.02 20.64
CA GLU A 103 1.56 -9.77 20.34
C GLU A 103 0.32 -8.90 20.58
N LEU A 104 -0.32 -8.43 19.52
CA LEU A 104 -1.47 -7.53 19.55
C LEU A 104 -2.71 -8.14 18.88
N THR A 105 -2.82 -9.47 18.92
CA THR A 105 -3.93 -10.22 18.32
C THR A 105 -5.26 -9.77 18.90
N ALA A 106 -6.26 -9.59 18.03
CA ALA A 106 -7.62 -9.18 18.40
C ALA A 106 -7.73 -7.86 19.20
N SER A 107 -6.71 -7.00 19.10
CA SER A 107 -6.69 -5.69 19.73
C SER A 107 -7.54 -4.68 18.94
N ASP A 108 -8.09 -3.69 19.63
CA ASP A 108 -8.99 -2.67 19.08
C ASP A 108 -8.33 -1.28 19.11
N PHE A 109 -8.09 -0.73 17.93
CA PHE A 109 -7.60 0.62 17.64
C PHE A 109 -8.64 1.44 16.86
N SER A 110 -9.91 1.00 16.84
CA SER A 110 -10.97 1.65 16.07
C SER A 110 -11.16 3.09 16.50
N ASP A 111 -11.54 3.95 15.55
CA ASP A 111 -11.77 5.38 15.78
C ASP A 111 -10.53 6.14 16.34
N GLY A 112 -9.35 5.52 16.31
CA GLY A 112 -8.10 6.09 16.79
C GLY A 112 -7.41 7.03 15.80
N GLN A 113 -6.43 7.79 16.30
CA GLN A 113 -5.50 8.57 15.49
C GLN A 113 -4.10 8.03 15.68
N LEU A 114 -3.54 7.43 14.63
CA LEU A 114 -2.20 6.84 14.65
C LEU A 114 -1.29 7.72 13.77
N ASP A 115 -0.52 8.59 14.43
CA ASP A 115 0.44 9.48 13.78
C ASP A 115 1.85 8.95 14.01
N THR A 116 2.57 8.66 12.93
CA THR A 116 3.98 8.22 12.98
C THR A 116 4.16 6.99 13.88
N THR A 117 3.13 6.14 13.98
CA THR A 117 3.13 4.93 14.81
C THR A 117 3.68 3.75 14.04
N GLN A 118 4.52 2.93 14.68
CA GLN A 118 5.23 1.83 14.04
C GLN A 118 4.87 0.49 14.69
N PHE A 119 4.45 -0.46 13.86
CA PHE A 119 4.30 -1.88 14.21
C PHE A 119 5.38 -2.66 13.47
N MET A 120 6.39 -3.11 14.20
CA MET A 120 7.56 -3.80 13.67
C MET A 120 7.50 -5.26 14.09
N ARG A 121 7.32 -6.18 13.13
CA ARG A 121 7.21 -7.63 13.38
C ARG A 121 6.18 -8.00 14.45
N CYS A 122 5.09 -7.25 14.52
CA CYS A 122 4.01 -7.48 15.48
C CYS A 122 2.98 -8.47 14.94
N LYS A 123 2.29 -9.18 15.83
CA LYS A 123 1.13 -10.02 15.47
C LYS A 123 -0.14 -9.19 15.63
N LEU A 124 -0.84 -8.87 14.53
CA LEU A 124 -2.04 -8.04 14.52
C LEU A 124 -3.23 -8.76 13.87
N GLN A 125 -3.23 -10.09 13.88
CA GLN A 125 -4.33 -10.87 13.34
C GLN A 125 -5.64 -10.54 14.07
N GLN A 126 -6.73 -10.42 13.31
CA GLN A 126 -8.07 -10.11 13.80
C GLN A 126 -8.21 -8.76 14.52
N SER A 127 -7.17 -7.92 14.51
CA SER A 127 -7.19 -6.61 15.15
C SER A 127 -8.01 -5.61 14.34
N ARG A 128 -8.60 -4.63 15.03
CA ARG A 128 -9.54 -3.67 14.44
C ARG A 128 -8.93 -2.28 14.40
N PHE A 129 -8.94 -1.67 13.23
CA PHE A 129 -8.52 -0.28 12.98
C PHE A 129 -9.69 0.53 12.40
N SER A 130 -10.90 -0.02 12.32
CA SER A 130 -12.05 0.59 11.62
C SER A 130 -12.24 2.07 11.96
N ARG A 131 -12.45 2.90 10.94
CA ARG A 131 -12.62 4.37 11.03
C ARG A 131 -11.45 5.14 11.66
N SER A 132 -10.29 4.51 11.83
CA SER A 132 -9.10 5.22 12.31
C SER A 132 -8.48 6.10 11.23
N ALA A 133 -7.71 7.09 11.67
CA ALA A 133 -6.83 7.88 10.81
C ALA A 133 -5.39 7.42 11.04
N LEU A 134 -4.73 6.94 10.00
CA LEU A 134 -3.32 6.55 10.03
C LEU A 134 -2.54 7.54 9.16
N ASP A 135 -1.74 8.38 9.79
CA ASP A 135 -0.82 9.30 9.12
C ASP A 135 0.62 8.84 9.37
N ARG A 136 1.40 8.67 8.30
CA ARG A 136 2.84 8.32 8.38
C ARG A 136 3.17 7.10 9.25
N SER A 137 2.20 6.21 9.43
CA SER A 137 2.34 5.00 10.23
C SER A 137 2.92 3.85 9.41
N THR A 138 3.56 2.89 10.06
CA THR A 138 4.26 1.78 9.40
C THR A 138 3.86 0.44 9.98
N PHE A 139 3.57 -0.50 9.09
CA PHE A 139 3.43 -1.93 9.37
C PHE A 139 4.55 -2.66 8.63
N PHE A 140 5.54 -3.14 9.37
CA PHE A 140 6.71 -3.83 8.81
C PHE A 140 6.65 -5.30 9.22
N GLU A 141 6.58 -6.20 8.23
CA GLU A 141 6.57 -7.66 8.44
C GLU A 141 5.57 -8.10 9.52
N THR A 142 4.40 -7.45 9.52
CA THR A 142 3.38 -7.60 10.56
C THR A 142 2.21 -8.40 9.98
N PRO A 143 1.97 -9.65 10.42
CA PRO A 143 0.81 -10.41 10.01
C PRO A 143 -0.51 -9.70 10.37
N LEU A 144 -1.36 -9.51 9.37
CA LEU A 144 -2.64 -8.82 9.46
C LEU A 144 -3.83 -9.72 9.09
N ASP A 145 -3.70 -11.05 9.16
CA ASP A 145 -4.78 -11.96 8.78
C ASP A 145 -6.11 -11.58 9.45
N LYS A 146 -7.13 -11.26 8.62
CA LYS A 146 -8.47 -10.83 9.06
C LYS A 146 -8.50 -9.55 9.89
N ALA A 147 -7.45 -8.74 9.86
CA ALA A 147 -7.47 -7.41 10.45
C ALA A 147 -8.41 -6.50 9.66
N GLN A 148 -9.05 -5.56 10.36
CA GLN A 148 -10.09 -4.70 9.80
C GLN A 148 -9.62 -3.26 9.68
N PHE A 149 -9.54 -2.74 8.47
CA PHE A 149 -9.22 -1.35 8.14
C PHE A 149 -10.38 -0.66 7.42
N THR A 150 -11.61 -1.12 7.69
CA THR A 150 -12.83 -0.59 7.08
C THR A 150 -12.99 0.90 7.38
N GLU A 151 -13.26 1.70 6.35
CA GLU A 151 -13.46 3.16 6.47
C GLU A 151 -12.26 3.93 7.06
N CYS A 152 -11.05 3.36 7.00
CA CYS A 152 -9.84 4.05 7.45
C CYS A 152 -9.43 5.18 6.48
N ARG A 153 -8.83 6.23 7.04
CA ARG A 153 -8.06 7.21 6.27
C ARG A 153 -6.58 6.88 6.39
N LEU A 154 -5.99 6.42 5.29
CA LEU A 154 -4.58 6.06 5.21
C LEU A 154 -3.84 7.15 4.43
N GLN A 155 -2.98 7.90 5.11
CA GLN A 155 -2.14 8.94 4.53
C GLN A 155 -0.68 8.61 4.79
N MET A 156 0.13 8.55 3.72
CA MET A 156 1.57 8.28 3.81
C MET A 156 1.93 7.04 4.66
N THR A 157 1.00 6.10 4.79
CA THR A 157 1.15 4.88 5.58
C THR A 157 1.91 3.84 4.77
N THR A 158 2.74 3.04 5.42
CA THR A 158 3.54 1.98 4.77
C THR A 158 3.14 0.59 5.24
N PHE A 159 2.92 -0.31 4.29
CA PHE A 159 2.83 -1.75 4.48
C PHE A 159 4.00 -2.41 3.75
N TYR A 160 4.84 -3.15 4.49
CA TYR A 160 6.05 -3.79 3.96
C TYR A 160 6.04 -5.29 4.23
N GLY A 161 6.11 -6.09 3.16
CA GLY A 161 6.24 -7.55 3.26
C GLY A 161 5.01 -8.24 3.88
N ILE A 162 3.81 -7.74 3.60
CA ILE A 162 2.57 -8.20 4.25
C ILE A 162 1.66 -8.95 3.26
N ASP A 163 1.06 -10.04 3.73
CA ASP A 163 -0.09 -10.67 3.06
C ASP A 163 -1.38 -9.88 3.39
N LEU A 164 -1.89 -9.17 2.40
CA LEU A 164 -3.08 -8.32 2.51
C LEU A 164 -4.35 -9.01 1.95
N ARG A 165 -4.26 -10.26 1.51
CA ARG A 165 -5.37 -10.98 0.85
C ARG A 165 -6.60 -11.09 1.76
N ALA A 166 -6.38 -11.35 3.04
CA ALA A 166 -7.44 -11.52 4.04
C ALA A 166 -7.74 -10.25 4.85
N VAL A 167 -7.09 -9.12 4.56
CA VAL A 167 -7.31 -7.85 5.29
C VAL A 167 -8.55 -7.15 4.75
N GLU A 168 -9.43 -6.66 5.63
CA GLU A 168 -10.61 -5.92 5.19
C GLU A 168 -10.24 -4.44 4.98
N LEU A 169 -10.44 -3.92 3.76
CA LEU A 169 -10.10 -2.54 3.38
C LEU A 169 -11.31 -1.78 2.82
N ASP A 170 -12.52 -2.30 3.00
CA ASP A 170 -13.73 -1.72 2.43
C ASP A 170 -13.97 -0.30 2.93
N GLY A 171 -14.21 0.63 1.99
CA GLY A 171 -14.45 2.04 2.29
C GLY A 171 -13.22 2.82 2.73
N ALA A 172 -12.02 2.21 2.80
CA ALA A 172 -10.81 2.94 3.11
C ALA A 172 -10.40 3.90 1.98
N SER A 173 -9.78 5.02 2.34
CA SER A 173 -9.19 5.98 1.39
C SER A 173 -7.67 5.96 1.50
N PHE A 174 -6.98 5.94 0.35
CA PHE A 174 -5.53 5.81 0.29
C PHE A 174 -4.90 7.02 -0.38
N GLU A 175 -4.14 7.79 0.39
CA GLU A 175 -3.38 8.93 -0.11
C GLU A 175 -1.89 8.69 0.13
N ARG A 176 -1.13 8.53 -0.95
CA ARG A 176 0.33 8.33 -0.93
C ARG A 176 0.76 7.16 -0.05
N VAL A 177 -0.08 6.13 0.04
CA VAL A 177 0.20 4.89 0.77
C VAL A 177 1.25 4.09 0.00
N VAL A 178 2.18 3.49 0.73
CA VAL A 178 3.23 2.64 0.18
C VAL A 178 2.91 1.19 0.53
N PHE A 179 2.63 0.39 -0.49
CA PHE A 179 2.65 -1.06 -0.41
C PHE A 179 3.95 -1.53 -1.06
N PHE A 180 4.78 -2.25 -0.32
CA PHE A 180 6.03 -2.78 -0.84
C PHE A 180 6.12 -4.27 -0.56
N GLU A 181 6.37 -5.07 -1.61
CA GLU A 181 6.46 -6.54 -1.52
C GLU A 181 5.23 -7.19 -0.85
N CYS A 182 4.04 -6.61 -1.02
CA CYS A 182 2.82 -7.16 -0.43
C CYS A 182 2.09 -8.12 -1.39
N ASP A 183 1.36 -9.08 -0.81
CA ASP A 183 0.47 -9.97 -1.53
C ASP A 183 -0.98 -9.49 -1.44
N GLN A 184 -1.55 -9.13 -2.58
CA GLN A 184 -2.87 -8.55 -2.74
C GLN A 184 -3.69 -9.32 -3.81
N ARG A 185 -3.32 -10.57 -4.11
CA ARG A 185 -3.99 -11.38 -5.14
C ARG A 185 -5.47 -11.63 -4.81
N ASN A 186 -6.33 -11.63 -5.82
CA ASN A 186 -7.79 -11.82 -5.72
C ASN A 186 -8.54 -10.78 -4.87
N LYS A 187 -7.90 -9.65 -4.57
CA LYS A 187 -8.45 -8.65 -3.67
C LYS A 187 -9.43 -7.73 -4.39
N SER A 188 -10.50 -7.35 -3.71
CA SER A 188 -11.48 -6.40 -4.23
C SER A 188 -11.13 -4.97 -3.79
N TYR A 189 -10.99 -4.10 -4.78
CA TYR A 189 -10.76 -2.67 -4.69
C TYR A 189 -11.82 -1.88 -5.49
N VAL A 190 -12.99 -2.50 -5.72
CA VAL A 190 -14.07 -1.95 -6.54
C VAL A 190 -14.44 -0.54 -6.06
N ARG A 191 -14.33 0.44 -6.97
CA ARG A 191 -14.63 1.87 -6.75
C ARG A 191 -13.86 2.54 -5.60
N GLN A 192 -12.76 1.94 -5.14
CA GLN A 192 -11.92 2.55 -4.11
C GLN A 192 -11.05 3.69 -4.66
N GLN A 193 -10.54 4.52 -3.76
CA GLN A 193 -9.77 5.72 -4.10
C GLN A 193 -8.30 5.57 -3.68
N PHE A 194 -7.42 5.58 -4.67
CA PHE A 194 -5.98 5.63 -4.52
C PHE A 194 -5.44 6.85 -5.23
N THR A 195 -4.75 7.73 -4.50
CA THR A 195 -4.06 8.88 -5.07
C THR A 195 -2.59 8.81 -4.72
N GLY A 196 -1.71 8.77 -5.73
CA GLY A 196 -0.26 8.78 -5.52
C GLY A 196 0.30 7.54 -4.79
N CYS A 197 -0.47 6.46 -4.69
CA CYS A 197 -0.06 5.26 -3.96
C CYS A 197 1.01 4.47 -4.71
N GLN A 198 1.88 3.77 -3.97
CA GLN A 198 2.94 2.94 -4.50
C GLN A 198 2.59 1.46 -4.29
N PHE A 199 2.63 0.70 -5.37
CA PHE A 199 2.40 -0.75 -5.45
C PHE A 199 3.64 -1.44 -6.06
N THR A 200 4.83 -0.86 -5.86
CA THR A 200 6.08 -1.37 -6.43
C THR A 200 6.31 -2.83 -6.01
N ASP A 201 6.58 -3.71 -6.97
CA ASP A 201 6.86 -5.13 -6.75
C ASP A 201 5.77 -5.89 -5.96
N ASN A 202 4.51 -5.44 -6.08
CA ASN A 202 3.37 -6.11 -5.43
C ASN A 202 2.78 -7.24 -6.29
N ARG A 203 2.14 -8.21 -5.62
CA ARG A 203 1.37 -9.28 -6.27
C ARG A 203 -0.11 -8.93 -6.27
N LEU A 204 -0.62 -8.51 -7.42
CA LEU A 204 -2.00 -8.05 -7.66
C LEU A 204 -2.74 -8.92 -8.69
N ASP A 205 -2.27 -10.14 -8.93
CA ASP A 205 -2.93 -11.07 -9.86
C ASP A 205 -4.39 -11.26 -9.47
N GLU A 206 -5.27 -11.17 -10.47
CA GLU A 206 -6.72 -11.32 -10.30
C GLU A 206 -7.37 -10.32 -9.33
N ALA A 207 -6.67 -9.24 -8.94
CA ALA A 207 -7.27 -8.16 -8.15
C ALA A 207 -8.35 -7.43 -8.97
N ASP A 208 -9.42 -7.01 -8.30
CA ASP A 208 -10.54 -6.28 -8.90
C ASP A 208 -10.50 -4.80 -8.53
N PHE A 209 -9.96 -3.99 -9.42
CA PHE A 209 -9.93 -2.53 -9.34
C PHE A 209 -11.08 -1.88 -10.12
N SER A 210 -12.15 -2.61 -10.48
CA SER A 210 -13.17 -2.03 -11.36
C SER A 210 -13.79 -0.75 -10.80
N GLY A 211 -13.77 0.31 -11.62
CA GLY A 211 -14.23 1.65 -11.24
C GLY A 211 -13.32 2.40 -10.24
N ALA A 212 -12.14 1.87 -9.89
CA ALA A 212 -11.23 2.51 -8.93
C ALA A 212 -10.58 3.80 -9.49
N GLN A 213 -10.24 4.71 -8.59
CA GLN A 213 -9.37 5.85 -8.88
C GLN A 213 -7.93 5.46 -8.55
N LEU A 214 -7.05 5.55 -9.55
CA LEU A 214 -5.64 5.15 -9.51
C LEU A 214 -4.73 6.28 -10.01
N THR A 215 -5.19 7.53 -9.90
CA THR A 215 -4.47 8.70 -10.45
C THR A 215 -3.10 8.84 -9.77
N GLN A 216 -2.05 8.98 -10.57
CA GLN A 216 -0.66 9.10 -10.11
C GLN A 216 -0.14 7.90 -9.29
N CYS A 217 -0.82 6.75 -9.33
CA CYS A 217 -0.33 5.54 -8.69
C CYS A 217 0.86 4.93 -9.45
N ASN A 218 1.73 4.24 -8.71
CA ASN A 218 2.91 3.57 -9.25
C ASN A 218 2.81 2.06 -9.04
N PHE A 219 2.81 1.31 -10.13
CA PHE A 219 2.76 -0.15 -10.21
C PHE A 219 4.05 -0.72 -10.79
N LYS A 220 5.19 -0.02 -10.68
CA LYS A 220 6.46 -0.49 -11.23
C LYS A 220 6.77 -1.92 -10.76
N GLY A 221 7.06 -2.82 -11.71
CA GLY A 221 7.40 -4.23 -11.41
C GLY A 221 6.26 -5.06 -10.80
N ALA A 222 5.06 -4.50 -10.63
CA ALA A 222 3.93 -5.22 -10.04
C ALA A 222 3.38 -6.28 -11.00
N SER A 223 2.91 -7.39 -10.44
CA SER A 223 2.17 -8.41 -11.17
C SER A 223 0.68 -8.13 -11.08
N LEU A 224 0.04 -7.86 -12.21
CA LEU A 224 -1.39 -7.54 -12.39
C LEU A 224 -2.04 -8.55 -13.36
N GLN A 225 -1.53 -9.79 -13.40
CA GLN A 225 -1.99 -10.79 -14.36
C GLN A 225 -3.49 -11.05 -14.18
N ARG A 226 -4.25 -10.94 -15.27
CA ARG A 226 -5.72 -11.11 -15.29
C ARG A 226 -6.47 -10.19 -14.31
N ALA A 227 -5.87 -9.09 -13.84
CA ALA A 227 -6.55 -8.11 -13.00
C ALA A 227 -7.74 -7.46 -13.74
N ASN A 228 -8.78 -7.11 -12.99
CA ASN A 228 -9.94 -6.37 -13.51
C ASN A 228 -9.72 -4.87 -13.30
N LEU A 229 -9.29 -4.18 -14.36
CA LEU A 229 -9.03 -2.74 -14.42
C LEU A 229 -10.10 -2.03 -15.28
N ARG A 230 -11.34 -2.53 -15.31
CA ARG A 230 -12.42 -1.91 -16.08
C ARG A 230 -12.84 -0.58 -15.47
N GLN A 231 -13.07 0.42 -16.33
CA GLN A 231 -13.57 1.74 -15.92
C GLN A 231 -12.71 2.44 -14.86
N VAL A 232 -11.40 2.17 -14.83
CA VAL A 232 -10.48 2.84 -13.89
C VAL A 232 -10.09 4.23 -14.37
N ASP A 233 -9.79 5.10 -13.42
CA ASP A 233 -9.05 6.33 -13.69
C ASP A 233 -7.59 6.18 -13.28
N ALA A 234 -6.75 5.78 -14.23
CA ALA A 234 -5.31 5.59 -14.06
C ALA A 234 -4.51 6.68 -14.78
N ARG A 235 -5.03 7.92 -14.82
CA ARG A 235 -4.32 9.06 -15.41
C ARG A 235 -3.00 9.29 -14.67
N GLN A 236 -1.93 9.51 -15.43
CA GLN A 236 -0.57 9.72 -14.92
C GLN A 236 -0.04 8.56 -14.06
N ALA A 237 -0.62 7.37 -14.16
CA ALA A 237 -0.13 6.20 -13.45
C ALA A 237 1.11 5.61 -14.12
N LEU A 238 1.95 4.97 -13.32
CA LEU A 238 3.20 4.34 -13.74
C LEU A 238 3.03 2.82 -13.70
N PHE A 239 3.31 2.14 -14.80
CA PHE A 239 3.26 0.68 -14.99
C PHE A 239 4.56 0.17 -15.61
N MET A 240 5.68 0.86 -15.37
CA MET A 240 6.98 0.46 -15.92
C MET A 240 7.32 -0.95 -15.46
N GLU A 241 7.69 -1.84 -16.38
CA GLU A 241 8.06 -3.24 -16.07
C GLU A 241 6.93 -4.05 -15.40
N ALA A 242 5.70 -3.54 -15.34
CA ALA A 242 4.56 -4.24 -14.74
C ALA A 242 4.03 -5.33 -15.67
N ASP A 243 3.50 -6.41 -15.10
CA ASP A 243 2.86 -7.50 -15.85
C ASP A 243 1.33 -7.39 -15.81
N LEU A 244 0.74 -6.86 -16.88
CA LEU A 244 -0.70 -6.78 -17.09
C LEU A 244 -1.20 -7.87 -18.06
N SER A 245 -0.50 -9.00 -18.20
CA SER A 245 -0.89 -10.06 -19.13
C SER A 245 -2.32 -10.55 -18.85
N GLY A 246 -3.17 -10.51 -19.87
CA GLY A 246 -4.59 -10.87 -19.77
C GLY A 246 -5.47 -9.92 -18.95
N ALA A 247 -4.95 -8.76 -18.50
CA ALA A 247 -5.72 -7.80 -17.73
C ALA A 247 -6.91 -7.22 -18.53
N GLN A 248 -7.98 -6.90 -17.81
CA GLN A 248 -9.22 -6.38 -18.37
C GLN A 248 -9.30 -4.87 -18.13
N CYS A 249 -8.92 -4.07 -19.11
CA CYS A 249 -8.72 -2.62 -18.99
C CYS A 249 -9.79 -1.81 -19.72
N GLN A 250 -10.97 -2.38 -20.00
CA GLN A 250 -11.94 -1.76 -20.91
C GLN A 250 -12.62 -0.51 -20.31
N GLY A 251 -12.83 0.50 -21.16
CA GLY A 251 -13.52 1.74 -20.79
C GLY A 251 -12.77 2.62 -19.78
N SER A 252 -11.46 2.46 -19.69
CA SER A 252 -10.61 3.08 -18.66
C SER A 252 -9.84 4.29 -19.19
N GLN A 253 -9.32 5.12 -18.27
CA GLN A 253 -8.51 6.30 -18.59
C GLN A 253 -7.06 6.05 -18.19
N PHE A 254 -6.16 6.06 -19.16
CA PHE A 254 -4.71 5.92 -19.00
C PHE A 254 -3.96 7.12 -19.62
N ASP A 255 -4.58 8.30 -19.62
CA ASP A 255 -3.94 9.50 -20.17
C ASP A 255 -2.63 9.76 -19.44
N GLN A 256 -1.56 9.98 -20.21
CA GLN A 256 -0.20 10.21 -19.70
C GLN A 256 0.34 9.06 -18.84
N ALA A 257 -0.22 7.85 -18.93
CA ALA A 257 0.33 6.69 -18.25
C ALA A 257 1.65 6.24 -18.89
N ILE A 258 2.58 5.75 -18.05
CA ILE A 258 3.89 5.27 -18.49
C ILE A 258 3.95 3.75 -18.31
N MET A 259 3.99 3.02 -19.41
CA MET A 259 3.99 1.56 -19.50
C MET A 259 5.26 1.03 -20.21
N VAL A 260 6.38 1.72 -20.00
CA VAL A 260 7.68 1.32 -20.60
C VAL A 260 8.05 -0.08 -20.12
N ASN A 261 8.42 -0.96 -21.05
CA ASN A 261 8.74 -2.37 -20.77
C ASN A 261 7.60 -3.19 -20.11
N ALA A 262 6.36 -2.70 -20.10
CA ALA A 262 5.25 -3.44 -19.52
C ALA A 262 4.91 -4.70 -20.35
N LEU A 263 4.47 -5.76 -19.68
CA LEU A 263 3.93 -6.96 -20.33
C LEU A 263 2.42 -6.82 -20.44
N LEU A 264 1.90 -6.72 -21.66
CA LEU A 264 0.50 -6.45 -21.94
C LEU A 264 -0.16 -7.60 -22.71
N SER A 265 0.50 -8.76 -22.81
CA SER A 265 0.10 -9.83 -23.73
C SER A 265 -1.32 -10.32 -23.43
N GLY A 266 -2.19 -10.27 -24.45
CA GLY A 266 -3.60 -10.63 -24.34
C GLY A 266 -4.46 -9.69 -23.47
N ALA A 267 -3.94 -8.56 -23.02
CA ALA A 267 -4.72 -7.56 -22.30
C ALA A 267 -5.78 -6.92 -23.22
N ASP A 268 -6.84 -6.39 -22.61
CA ASP A 268 -7.95 -5.77 -23.34
C ASP A 268 -8.19 -4.33 -22.89
N PHE A 269 -7.67 -3.38 -23.67
CA PHE A 269 -7.84 -1.95 -23.50
C PHE A 269 -9.03 -1.40 -24.29
N SER A 270 -9.94 -2.23 -24.81
CA SER A 270 -10.99 -1.76 -25.69
C SER A 270 -11.81 -0.62 -25.07
N GLN A 271 -12.11 0.41 -25.86
CA GLN A 271 -12.84 1.63 -25.46
C GLN A 271 -12.11 2.51 -24.44
N SER A 272 -10.82 2.28 -24.21
CA SER A 272 -10.03 3.07 -23.26
C SER A 272 -9.35 4.26 -23.94
N ARG A 273 -9.00 5.25 -23.11
CA ARG A 273 -8.27 6.44 -23.54
C ARG A 273 -6.83 6.31 -23.08
N LEU A 274 -5.88 6.42 -24.01
CA LEU A 274 -4.45 6.38 -23.71
C LEU A 274 -3.75 7.65 -24.25
N PHE A 275 -4.40 8.80 -24.12
CA PHE A 275 -3.89 10.06 -24.67
C PHE A 275 -2.51 10.39 -24.07
N GLN A 276 -1.51 10.65 -24.92
CA GLN A 276 -0.12 10.93 -24.48
C GLN A 276 0.52 9.84 -23.61
N SER A 277 0.06 8.59 -23.69
CA SER A 277 0.68 7.48 -22.97
C SER A 277 2.02 7.05 -23.61
N ILE A 278 2.91 6.49 -22.79
CA ILE A 278 4.22 6.00 -23.23
C ILE A 278 4.24 4.47 -23.07
N LEU A 279 4.21 3.73 -24.17
CA LEU A 279 4.26 2.26 -24.23
C LEU A 279 5.54 1.78 -24.95
N GLN A 280 6.63 2.52 -24.82
CA GLN A 280 7.89 2.17 -25.45
C GLN A 280 8.38 0.81 -24.95
N GLN A 281 8.82 -0.03 -25.88
CA GLN A 281 9.35 -1.38 -25.60
C GLN A 281 8.36 -2.32 -24.86
N ALA A 282 7.07 -1.98 -24.80
CA ALA A 282 6.06 -2.84 -24.20
C ALA A 282 5.86 -4.14 -25.02
N VAL A 283 5.56 -5.24 -24.33
CA VAL A 283 5.23 -6.53 -24.96
C VAL A 283 3.71 -6.68 -25.04
N ALA A 284 3.11 -6.19 -26.11
CA ALA A 284 1.66 -6.12 -26.30
C ALA A 284 1.14 -7.12 -27.36
N VAL A 285 1.69 -8.34 -27.36
CA VAL A 285 1.26 -9.41 -28.28
C VAL A 285 -0.21 -9.76 -28.04
N ALA A 286 -1.00 -9.84 -29.11
CA ALA A 286 -2.44 -10.15 -29.06
C ALA A 286 -3.27 -9.21 -28.15
N THR A 287 -2.77 -8.02 -27.86
CA THR A 287 -3.49 -7.00 -27.07
C THR A 287 -4.61 -6.39 -27.90
N ARG A 288 -5.76 -6.13 -27.27
CA ARG A 288 -6.89 -5.46 -27.92
C ARG A 288 -6.89 -3.99 -27.55
N PHE A 289 -6.75 -3.13 -28.55
CA PHE A 289 -6.86 -1.66 -28.44
C PHE A 289 -8.12 -1.14 -29.13
N ARG A 290 -9.17 -1.95 -29.31
CA ARG A 290 -10.31 -1.59 -30.15
C ARG A 290 -11.01 -0.33 -29.64
N PHE A 291 -11.37 0.59 -30.53
CA PHE A 291 -12.05 1.84 -30.16
C PHE A 291 -11.26 2.76 -29.21
N CYS A 292 -9.94 2.57 -29.08
CA CYS A 292 -9.12 3.43 -28.24
C CYS A 292 -8.86 4.80 -28.87
N ASP A 293 -8.63 5.80 -28.01
CA ASP A 293 -7.94 7.03 -28.39
C ASP A 293 -6.45 6.93 -28.03
N LEU A 294 -5.60 6.81 -29.05
CA LEU A 294 -4.13 6.72 -28.94
C LEU A 294 -3.45 8.02 -29.40
N THR A 295 -4.17 9.14 -29.36
CA THR A 295 -3.62 10.44 -29.78
C THR A 295 -2.38 10.79 -28.94
N TYR A 296 -1.27 11.08 -29.63
CA TYR A 296 0.05 11.36 -29.08
C TYR A 296 0.71 10.23 -28.27
N SER A 297 0.19 9.00 -28.31
CA SER A 297 0.81 7.87 -27.63
C SER A 297 2.09 7.41 -28.35
N ASP A 298 2.99 6.79 -27.60
CA ASP A 298 4.28 6.31 -28.11
C ASP A 298 4.45 4.79 -27.92
N PHE A 299 4.47 4.05 -29.03
CA PHE A 299 4.66 2.60 -29.07
C PHE A 299 6.06 2.22 -29.60
N SER A 300 7.04 3.13 -29.53
CA SER A 300 8.35 2.90 -30.13
C SER A 300 9.04 1.65 -29.57
N GLY A 301 9.52 0.77 -30.46
CA GLY A 301 10.17 -0.49 -30.10
C GLY A 301 9.26 -1.56 -29.46
N SER A 302 7.95 -1.32 -29.37
CA SER A 302 7.01 -2.29 -28.77
C SER A 302 6.80 -3.53 -29.66
N ASP A 303 6.42 -4.64 -29.03
CA ASP A 303 6.00 -5.86 -29.71
C ASP A 303 4.47 -5.91 -29.81
N LEU A 304 3.95 -5.63 -31.01
CA LEU A 304 2.52 -5.52 -31.32
C LEU A 304 2.00 -6.68 -32.16
N ARG A 305 2.72 -7.80 -32.22
CA ARG A 305 2.30 -8.95 -33.02
C ARG A 305 0.90 -9.39 -32.65
N GLN A 306 0.06 -9.63 -33.65
CA GLN A 306 -1.35 -10.04 -33.47
C GLN A 306 -2.22 -9.04 -32.69
N ALA A 307 -1.75 -7.83 -32.39
CA ALA A 307 -2.55 -6.83 -31.69
C ALA A 307 -3.69 -6.32 -32.60
N ASP A 308 -4.82 -5.96 -31.98
CA ASP A 308 -6.02 -5.51 -32.67
C ASP A 308 -6.24 -4.00 -32.45
N PHE A 309 -6.15 -3.23 -33.54
CA PHE A 309 -6.36 -1.79 -33.58
C PHE A 309 -7.63 -1.40 -34.38
N THR A 310 -8.66 -2.26 -34.38
CA THR A 310 -9.96 -1.95 -34.99
C THR A 310 -10.55 -0.66 -34.42
N ASP A 311 -10.97 0.24 -35.31
CA ASP A 311 -11.63 1.51 -34.96
C ASP A 311 -10.86 2.40 -33.96
N VAL A 312 -9.52 2.33 -34.00
CA VAL A 312 -8.65 3.17 -33.18
C VAL A 312 -8.49 4.56 -33.78
N ARG A 313 -8.47 5.57 -32.90
CA ARG A 313 -8.03 6.92 -33.26
C ARG A 313 -6.52 7.05 -33.11
N PHE A 314 -5.83 7.18 -34.23
CA PHE A 314 -4.44 7.61 -34.29
C PHE A 314 -4.34 9.10 -34.59
N SER A 315 -3.45 9.81 -33.91
CA SER A 315 -3.11 11.20 -34.20
C SER A 315 -1.75 11.54 -33.62
N ARG A 316 -0.74 11.66 -34.49
CA ARG A 316 0.67 11.74 -34.10
C ARG A 316 1.08 10.62 -33.14
N THR A 317 0.56 9.42 -33.38
CA THR A 317 0.85 8.23 -32.57
C THR A 317 2.11 7.57 -33.10
N ARG A 318 3.14 7.39 -32.28
CA ARG A 318 4.45 6.87 -32.73
C ARG A 318 4.46 5.35 -32.71
N PHE A 319 4.96 4.75 -33.78
CA PHE A 319 5.16 3.30 -33.97
C PHE A 319 6.62 2.99 -34.34
N HIS A 320 7.56 3.90 -34.06
CA HIS A 320 8.95 3.78 -34.50
C HIS A 320 9.57 2.45 -34.06
N ARG A 321 9.98 1.61 -35.02
CA ARG A 321 10.55 0.27 -34.78
C ARG A 321 9.62 -0.71 -34.03
N ALA A 322 8.32 -0.44 -33.96
CA ALA A 322 7.37 -1.38 -33.40
C ALA A 322 7.23 -2.63 -34.28
N ARG A 323 7.23 -3.82 -33.68
CA ARG A 323 7.05 -5.09 -34.40
C ARG A 323 5.56 -5.38 -34.58
N GLN A 324 5.07 -5.35 -35.82
CA GLN A 324 3.63 -5.37 -36.12
C GLN A 324 3.17 -6.68 -36.80
N ASP A 325 3.91 -7.79 -36.70
CA ASP A 325 3.60 -9.01 -37.48
C ASP A 325 2.20 -9.57 -37.15
N GLY A 326 1.33 -9.57 -38.15
CA GLY A 326 -0.07 -10.00 -38.02
C GLY A 326 -0.94 -9.07 -37.17
N ALA A 327 -0.48 -7.86 -36.82
CA ALA A 327 -1.32 -6.85 -36.20
C ALA A 327 -2.45 -6.43 -37.15
N HIS A 328 -3.67 -6.31 -36.64
CA HIS A 328 -4.82 -5.84 -37.39
C HIS A 328 -4.95 -4.32 -37.26
N ILE A 329 -4.57 -3.58 -38.31
CA ILE A 329 -4.60 -2.11 -38.34
C ILE A 329 -5.37 -1.64 -39.59
N PRO A 330 -6.71 -1.53 -39.54
CA PRO A 330 -7.52 -1.18 -40.71
C PRO A 330 -7.23 0.21 -41.27
N ASN A 331 -6.88 1.16 -40.41
CA ASN A 331 -6.61 2.55 -40.79
C ASN A 331 -5.33 3.04 -40.12
N ARG A 332 -4.35 3.47 -40.92
CA ARG A 332 -3.05 3.96 -40.44
C ARG A 332 -2.93 5.49 -40.38
N LYS A 333 -3.99 6.23 -40.73
CA LYS A 333 -3.96 7.69 -40.76
C LYS A 333 -3.68 8.25 -39.36
N GLY A 334 -2.60 9.03 -39.22
CA GLY A 334 -2.19 9.63 -37.95
C GLY A 334 -1.09 8.86 -37.22
N MET A 335 -0.67 7.70 -37.73
CA MET A 335 0.51 6.98 -37.26
C MET A 335 1.81 7.63 -37.77
N LEU A 336 2.85 7.58 -36.95
CA LEU A 336 4.22 7.98 -37.25
C LEU A 336 5.11 6.74 -37.18
N GLU A 337 5.40 6.13 -38.34
CA GLU A 337 6.13 4.85 -38.43
C GLU A 337 7.65 5.02 -38.33
N TYR A 338 8.17 6.17 -38.75
CA TYR A 338 9.60 6.47 -38.81
C TYR A 338 9.85 7.85 -38.20
N ASP A 339 10.73 7.91 -37.21
CA ASP A 339 11.30 9.16 -36.70
C ASP A 339 12.73 9.23 -37.25
N GLU A 340 12.93 9.98 -38.34
CA GLU A 340 14.21 10.05 -39.05
C GLU A 340 15.31 10.69 -38.20
N GLU A 341 14.98 11.69 -37.39
CA GLU A 341 15.92 12.35 -36.48
C GLU A 341 16.37 11.39 -35.37
N LEU A 342 15.42 10.65 -34.78
CA LEU A 342 15.72 9.63 -33.79
C LEU A 342 16.54 8.48 -34.38
N LEU A 343 16.19 8.00 -35.57
CA LEU A 343 16.93 6.93 -36.25
C LEU A 343 18.37 7.35 -36.57
N ALA A 344 18.59 8.61 -36.98
CA ALA A 344 19.93 9.15 -37.21
C ALA A 344 20.73 9.24 -35.90
N ALA A 345 20.11 9.66 -34.80
CA ALA A 345 20.75 9.72 -33.48
C ALA A 345 21.10 8.32 -32.93
N GLU A 346 20.23 7.34 -33.11
CA GLU A 346 20.45 5.94 -32.72
C GLU A 346 21.55 5.27 -33.55
N ALA A 347 21.54 5.43 -34.88
CA ALA A 347 22.56 4.89 -35.76
C ALA A 347 23.96 5.45 -35.43
N TRP A 348 24.04 6.74 -35.09
CA TRP A 348 25.28 7.36 -34.66
C TRP A 348 25.78 6.82 -33.30
N SER A 349 24.86 6.57 -32.36
CA SER A 349 25.19 6.04 -31.03
C SER A 349 25.69 4.59 -31.10
N ALA A 350 25.04 3.75 -31.92
CA ALA A 350 25.43 2.35 -32.14
C ALA A 350 26.82 2.23 -32.79
N GLN A 351 27.14 3.09 -33.78
CA GLN A 351 28.47 3.16 -34.39
C GLN A 351 29.58 3.56 -33.41
N ARG A 352 29.23 4.28 -32.34
CA ARG A 352 30.18 4.72 -31.30
C ARG A 352 30.50 3.58 -30.32
N GLN A 353 29.50 2.78 -29.96
CA GLN A 353 29.67 1.62 -29.08
C GLN A 353 30.43 0.47 -29.76
N SER A 354 30.31 0.29 -31.07
CA SER A 354 31.06 -0.73 -31.81
C SER A 354 32.54 -0.37 -32.08
N ARG A 355 32.97 0.83 -31.67
CA ARG A 355 34.33 1.37 -31.91
C ARG A 355 35.17 1.52 -30.64
N GLY A 356 34.60 1.24 -29.47
CA GLY A 356 35.31 1.13 -28.19
C GLY A 356 35.41 -0.32 -27.78
#